data_AF-A0A554X332-F1
#
_entry.id   AF-A0A554X332-F1
#
_cell.length_a   1.000
_cell.length_b   1.000
_cell.length_c   1.000
_cell.angle_alpha   90.00
_cell.angle_beta   90.00
_cell.angle_gamma   90.00
#
_symmetry.space_group_name_H-M   'P 1'
#
loop_
_entity.id
_entity.type
_entity.pdbx_description
1 polymer ?
#
loop_
_entity_poly.entity_id
_entity_poly.type
_entity_poly.pdbx_seq_one_letter_code
_entity_poly.pdbx_strand_id
1 'polypeptide(L)'
;MTPWPLIIAAACTAFGAAAGYRYAQAKGQAALAACEQARAEDSAAAAAATAALMKRAEDAEGRAARSLAEARASVNRRIQEAKREAYELAGSGCGVSGALRLRLNAAIGDVPAGAGHAAGADASAAADSASEREVAQWVLDAVQRYEECRARIEAIRQWDAATHGEER
;
A
#
# COMPACT_ATOMS: atom_id res chain seq x y z
N MET A 1 21.16 22.64 87.98
CA MET A 1 21.84 23.09 86.75
C MET A 1 21.02 22.61 85.56
N THR A 2 20.40 23.51 84.81
CA THR A 2 19.58 23.16 83.65
C THR A 2 20.47 22.72 82.48
N PRO A 3 20.14 21.63 81.76
CA PRO A 3 20.97 21.07 80.69
C PRO A 3 20.80 21.85 79.38
N TRP A 4 21.04 23.15 79.42
CA TRP A 4 20.95 24.06 78.28
C TRP A 4 21.76 23.62 77.04
N PRO A 5 23.01 23.13 77.16
CA PRO A 5 23.78 22.74 75.97
C PRO A 5 23.20 21.53 75.23
N LEU A 6 22.55 20.60 75.93
CA LEU A 6 21.91 19.43 75.31
C LEU A 6 20.66 19.82 74.51
N ILE A 7 19.90 20.82 74.99
CA ILE A 7 18.71 21.33 74.30
C ILE A 7 19.11 22.02 73.00
N ILE A 8 20.17 22.83 73.02
CA ILE A 8 20.70 23.51 71.83
C ILE A 8 21.21 22.50 70.80
N ALA A 9 21.98 21.50 71.23
CA ALA A 9 22.48 20.46 70.34
C ALA A 9 21.34 19.69 69.66
N ALA A 10 20.32 19.29 70.42
CA ALA A 10 19.15 18.59 69.90
C ALA A 10 18.35 19.46 68.90
N ALA A 11 18.18 20.75 69.19
CA ALA A 11 17.50 21.69 68.31
C ALA A 11 18.26 21.89 66.99
N CYS A 12 19.58 22.02 67.03
CA CYS A 12 20.41 22.14 65.83
C CYS A 12 20.36 20.88 64.96
N THR A 13 20.40 19.68 65.56
CA THR A 13 20.29 18.42 64.81
C THR A 13 18.90 18.24 64.19
N ALA A 14 17.83 18.58 64.92
CA ALA A 14 16.46 18.49 64.41
C ALA A 14 16.23 19.45 63.25
N PHE A 15 16.76 20.69 63.35
CA PHE A 15 16.66 21.67 62.28
C PHE A 15 17.46 21.26 61.03
N GLY A 16 18.68 20.77 61.22
CA GLY A 16 19.51 20.26 60.13
C GLY A 16 18.88 19.06 59.42
N ALA A 17 18.30 18.11 60.17
CA ALA A 17 17.60 16.96 59.61
C ALA A 17 16.34 17.36 58.84
N ALA A 18 15.53 18.28 59.38
CA ALA A 18 14.32 18.77 58.70
C ALA A 18 14.66 19.54 57.41
N ALA A 19 15.68 20.41 57.46
CA ALA A 19 16.14 21.14 56.28
C ALA A 19 16.71 20.20 55.21
N GLY A 20 17.53 19.22 55.61
CA GLY A 20 18.10 18.21 54.73
C GLY A 20 17.02 17.33 54.06
N TYR A 21 16.03 16.89 54.82
CA TYR A 21 14.91 16.10 54.31
C TYR A 21 14.09 16.87 53.26
N ARG A 22 13.74 18.13 53.57
CA ARG A 22 13.00 18.99 52.61
C ARG A 22 13.79 19.25 51.33
N TYR A 23 15.10 19.47 51.44
CA TYR A 23 15.97 19.66 50.29
C TYR A 23 16.05 18.38 49.43
N ALA A 24 16.25 17.23 50.06
CA ALA A 24 16.29 15.94 49.36
C ALA A 24 14.95 15.62 48.68
N GLN A 25 13.83 15.89 49.36
CA GLN A 25 12.49 15.71 48.80
C GLN A 25 12.24 16.61 47.59
N ALA A 26 12.62 17.89 47.67
CA ALA A 26 12.48 18.83 46.54
C ALA A 26 13.32 18.40 45.34
N LYS A 27 14.58 17.96 45.56
CA LYS A 27 15.44 17.46 44.50
C LYS A 27 14.90 16.16 43.88
N GLY A 28 14.36 15.26 44.71
CA GLY A 28 13.73 14.02 44.26
C GLY A 28 12.48 14.28 43.40
N GLN A 29 11.62 15.20 43.83
CA GLN A 29 10.44 15.62 43.05
C GLN A 29 10.83 16.28 41.73
N ALA A 30 11.85 17.14 41.72
CA ALA A 30 12.34 17.76 40.49
C ALA A 30 12.92 16.71 39.52
N ALA A 31 13.66 15.73 40.02
CA ALA A 31 14.20 14.64 39.20
C ALA A 31 13.10 13.74 38.64
N LEU A 32 12.06 13.44 39.43
CA LEU A 32 10.89 12.69 38.96
C LEU A 32 10.12 13.47 37.89
N ALA A 33 9.84 14.74 38.11
CA ALA A 33 9.17 15.60 37.14
C ALA A 33 9.95 15.70 35.82
N ALA A 34 11.27 15.83 35.88
CA ALA A 34 12.12 15.83 34.69
C ALA A 34 12.07 14.49 33.94
N CYS A 35 12.04 13.37 34.67
CA CYS A 35 11.93 12.03 34.08
C CYS A 35 10.56 11.81 33.41
N GLU A 36 9.48 12.24 34.07
CA GLU A 36 8.13 12.18 33.51
C GLU A 36 7.99 13.06 32.27
N GLN A 37 8.58 14.25 32.28
CA GLN A 37 8.60 15.15 31.13
C GLN A 37 9.39 14.55 29.97
N ALA A 38 10.60 14.03 30.20
CA ALA A 38 11.39 13.36 29.17
C ALA A 38 10.63 12.17 28.57
N ARG A 39 9.94 11.37 29.41
CA ARG A 39 9.10 10.27 28.94
C ARG A 39 7.92 10.76 28.09
N ALA A 40 7.28 11.85 28.48
CA ALA A 40 6.20 12.46 27.70
C ALA A 40 6.71 12.92 26.32
N GLU A 41 7.86 13.60 26.28
CA GLU A 41 8.52 14.03 25.04
C GLU A 41 8.90 12.85 24.14
N ASP A 42 9.51 11.79 24.70
CA ASP A 42 9.85 10.56 23.96
C ASP A 42 8.60 9.88 23.39
N SER A 43 7.52 9.78 24.19
CA SER A 43 6.26 9.19 23.73
C SER A 43 5.61 10.00 22.61
N ALA A 44 5.69 11.34 22.68
CA ALA A 44 5.17 12.24 21.66
C ALA A 44 5.99 12.14 20.37
N ALA A 45 7.33 12.05 20.48
CA ALA A 45 8.22 11.86 19.35
C ALA A 45 8.00 10.50 18.68
N ALA A 46 7.83 9.42 19.46
CA ALA A 46 7.49 8.10 18.94
C ALA A 46 6.14 8.10 18.22
N ALA A 47 5.11 8.72 18.81
CA ALA A 47 3.80 8.86 18.19
C ALA A 47 3.83 9.69 16.90
N ALA A 48 4.62 10.76 16.85
CA ALA A 48 4.80 11.57 15.65
C ALA A 48 5.52 10.78 14.54
N ALA A 49 6.54 9.99 14.89
CA ALA A 49 7.26 9.14 13.94
C ALA A 49 6.36 8.05 13.35
N THR A 50 5.56 7.37 14.18
CA THR A 50 4.61 6.35 13.70
C THR A 50 3.50 6.97 12.85
N ALA A 51 2.96 8.12 13.25
CA ALA A 51 1.97 8.85 12.45
C ALA A 51 2.53 9.28 11.08
N ALA A 52 3.80 9.70 11.01
CA ALA A 52 4.45 10.05 9.76
C ALA A 52 4.62 8.83 8.83
N LEU A 53 4.96 7.66 9.38
CA LEU A 53 5.06 6.42 8.61
C LEU A 53 3.68 5.97 8.10
N MET A 54 2.66 5.99 8.97
CA MET A 54 1.28 5.66 8.59
C MET A 54 0.78 6.57 7.47
N LYS A 55 0.99 7.89 7.59
CA LYS A 55 0.59 8.84 6.56
C LYS A 55 1.26 8.57 5.21
N ARG A 56 2.56 8.22 5.20
CA ARG A 56 3.26 7.86 3.95
C ARG A 56 2.67 6.59 3.32
N ALA A 57 2.32 5.59 4.14
CA ALA A 57 1.68 4.37 3.67
C ALA A 57 0.28 4.66 3.09
N GLU A 58 -0.55 5.45 3.79
CA GLU A 58 -1.87 5.87 3.32
C GLU A 58 -1.80 6.65 2.00
N ASP A 59 -0.85 7.59 1.90
CA ASP A 59 -0.64 8.35 0.66
C ASP A 59 -0.18 7.45 -0.51
N ALA A 60 0.63 6.43 -0.23
CA ALA A 60 1.06 5.45 -1.22
C ALA A 60 -0.10 4.55 -1.67
N GLU A 61 -0.90 4.04 -0.74
CA GLU A 61 -2.13 3.29 -1.03
C GLU A 61 -3.10 4.11 -1.88
N GLY A 62 -3.33 5.38 -1.52
CA GLY A 62 -4.21 6.27 -2.27
C GLY A 62 -3.71 6.59 -3.67
N ARG A 63 -2.38 6.58 -3.91
CA ARG A 63 -1.83 6.70 -5.27
C ARG A 63 -2.00 5.41 -6.06
N ALA A 64 -1.68 4.26 -5.47
CA ALA A 64 -1.83 2.96 -6.11
C ALA A 64 -3.30 2.63 -6.45
N ALA A 65 -4.24 2.99 -5.58
CA ALA A 65 -5.67 2.82 -5.83
C ALA A 65 -6.15 3.68 -7.01
N ARG A 66 -5.67 4.92 -7.12
CA ARG A 66 -5.99 5.82 -8.23
C ARG A 66 -5.41 5.32 -9.55
N SER A 67 -4.13 4.94 -9.58
CA SER A 67 -3.50 4.41 -10.79
C SER A 67 -4.19 3.14 -11.28
N LEU A 68 -4.58 2.25 -10.35
CA LEU A 68 -5.36 1.05 -10.67
C LEU A 68 -6.73 1.39 -11.25
N ALA A 69 -7.45 2.36 -10.67
CA ALA A 69 -8.77 2.77 -11.14
C ALA A 69 -8.70 3.38 -12.55
N GLU A 70 -7.71 4.24 -12.81
CA GLU A 70 -7.47 4.85 -14.12
C GLU A 70 -7.09 3.79 -15.17
N ALA A 71 -6.19 2.87 -14.82
CA ALA A 71 -5.81 1.76 -15.70
C ALA A 71 -7.03 0.91 -16.06
N ARG A 72 -7.85 0.52 -15.08
CA ARG A 72 -9.06 -0.27 -15.29
C ARG A 72 -10.09 0.46 -16.16
N ALA A 73 -10.28 1.76 -15.94
CA ALA A 73 -11.18 2.57 -16.77
C ALA A 73 -10.70 2.65 -18.23
N SER A 74 -9.38 2.78 -18.46
CA SER A 74 -8.81 2.81 -19.81
C SER A 74 -8.97 1.48 -20.55
N VAL A 75 -8.76 0.36 -19.87
CA VAL A 75 -8.92 -1.01 -20.42
C VAL A 75 -10.39 -1.27 -20.73
N ASN A 76 -11.28 -0.96 -19.79
CA ASN A 76 -12.72 -1.12 -20.02
C ASN A 76 -13.20 -0.32 -21.23
N ARG A 77 -12.71 0.91 -21.41
CA ARG A 77 -13.06 1.73 -22.57
C ARG A 77 -12.63 1.06 -23.88
N ARG A 78 -11.36 0.64 -23.97
CA ARG A 78 -10.81 -0.07 -25.14
C ARG A 78 -11.60 -1.34 -25.47
N ILE A 79 -11.99 -2.11 -24.44
CA ILE A 79 -12.80 -3.32 -24.62
C ILE A 79 -14.19 -2.99 -25.12
N GLN A 80 -14.85 -1.96 -24.60
CA GLN A 80 -16.19 -1.57 -25.04
C GLN A 80 -16.19 -1.04 -26.48
N GLU A 81 -15.14 -0.32 -26.87
CA GLU A 81 -14.89 0.09 -28.26
C GLU A 81 -14.70 -1.14 -29.16
N ALA A 82 -13.82 -2.07 -28.77
CA ALA A 82 -13.59 -3.30 -29.52
C ALA A 82 -14.84 -4.20 -29.64
N LYS A 83 -15.64 -4.31 -28.57
CA LYS A 83 -16.92 -5.05 -28.59
C LYS A 83 -17.90 -4.42 -29.59
N ARG A 84 -18.07 -3.10 -29.55
CA ARG A 84 -18.96 -2.36 -30.46
C ARG A 84 -18.55 -2.53 -31.93
N GLU A 85 -17.26 -2.35 -32.22
CA GLU A 85 -16.71 -2.55 -33.56
C GLU A 85 -16.90 -4.00 -34.03
N ALA A 86 -16.68 -4.99 -33.16
CA ALA A 86 -16.93 -6.39 -33.49
C ALA A 86 -18.42 -6.68 -33.80
N TYR A 87 -19.35 -6.03 -33.08
CA TYR A 87 -20.78 -6.11 -33.39
C TYR A 87 -21.13 -5.52 -34.76
N GLU A 88 -20.53 -4.38 -35.12
CA GLU A 88 -20.73 -3.74 -36.44
C GLU A 88 -20.19 -4.61 -37.59
N LEU A 89 -18.98 -5.16 -37.45
CA LEU A 89 -18.37 -6.03 -38.45
C LEU A 89 -19.12 -7.35 -38.64
N ALA A 90 -19.60 -7.97 -37.55
CA ALA A 90 -20.34 -9.22 -37.61
C ALA A 90 -21.71 -9.10 -38.32
N GLY A 91 -22.27 -7.90 -38.45
CA GLY A 91 -23.50 -7.63 -39.20
C GLY A 91 -23.33 -7.51 -40.72
N SER A 92 -22.08 -7.39 -41.21
CA SER A 92 -21.78 -7.03 -42.61
C SER A 92 -21.63 -8.22 -43.57
N GLY A 93 -21.73 -9.46 -43.08
CA GLY A 93 -21.78 -10.68 -43.92
C GLY A 93 -20.51 -11.03 -44.71
N CYS A 94 -19.44 -10.22 -44.66
CA CYS A 94 -18.19 -10.46 -45.38
C CYS A 94 -17.07 -10.88 -44.42
N GLY A 95 -16.49 -12.08 -44.66
CA GLY A 95 -15.27 -12.65 -44.07
C GLY A 95 -14.63 -11.88 -42.91
N VAL A 96 -15.22 -12.02 -41.73
CA VAL A 96 -14.92 -11.22 -40.53
C VAL A 96 -13.57 -11.62 -39.89
N SER A 97 -13.06 -12.82 -40.15
CA SER A 97 -11.90 -13.39 -39.44
C SER A 97 -10.60 -12.59 -39.52
N GLY A 98 -10.28 -11.95 -40.65
CA GLY A 98 -9.00 -11.24 -40.86
C GLY A 98 -8.98 -9.85 -40.21
N ALA A 99 -10.00 -9.05 -40.48
CA ALA A 99 -10.15 -7.70 -39.92
C ALA A 99 -10.40 -7.76 -38.41
N LEU A 100 -11.21 -8.72 -37.94
CA LEU A 100 -11.46 -8.94 -36.53
C LEU A 100 -10.17 -9.37 -35.79
N ARG A 101 -9.35 -10.26 -36.37
CA ARG A 101 -8.05 -10.65 -35.78
C ARG A 101 -7.09 -9.47 -35.65
N LEU A 102 -6.91 -8.67 -36.71
CA LEU A 102 -6.03 -7.49 -36.67
C LEU A 102 -6.47 -6.48 -35.60
N ARG A 103 -7.78 -6.30 -35.42
CA ARG A 103 -8.35 -5.40 -34.42
C ARG A 103 -8.26 -5.96 -33.00
N LEU A 104 -8.50 -7.25 -32.82
CA LEU A 104 -8.25 -7.90 -31.52
C LEU A 104 -6.78 -7.80 -31.13
N ASN A 105 -5.85 -8.01 -32.07
CA ASN A 105 -4.41 -7.84 -31.80
C ASN A 105 -4.08 -6.41 -31.38
N ALA A 106 -4.72 -5.39 -31.98
CA ALA A 106 -4.57 -4.00 -31.57
C ALA A 106 -5.15 -3.72 -30.16
N ALA A 107 -6.23 -4.39 -29.77
CA ALA A 107 -6.84 -4.27 -28.45
C ALA A 107 -6.03 -5.00 -27.34
N ILE A 108 -5.39 -6.13 -27.69
CA ILE A 108 -4.55 -6.92 -26.79
C ILE A 108 -3.24 -6.19 -26.45
N GLY A 109 -2.70 -5.37 -27.36
CA GLY A 109 -1.43 -4.66 -27.15
C GLY A 109 -0.22 -5.60 -27.08
N ASP A 110 0.88 -5.14 -26.49
CA ASP A 110 2.13 -5.92 -26.40
C ASP A 110 2.02 -7.01 -25.32
N VAL A 111 1.95 -8.26 -25.77
CA VAL A 111 1.85 -9.44 -24.90
C VAL A 111 3.26 -9.84 -24.49
N PRO A 112 3.54 -10.08 -23.19
CA PRO A 112 4.83 -10.60 -22.78
C PRO A 112 5.12 -11.91 -23.52
N ALA A 113 6.39 -12.11 -23.91
CA ALA A 113 6.82 -13.32 -24.61
C ALA A 113 6.30 -14.56 -23.86
N GLY A 114 5.52 -15.39 -24.56
CA GLY A 114 4.88 -16.55 -23.94
C GLY A 114 5.92 -17.44 -23.28
N ALA A 115 5.64 -17.89 -22.05
CA ALA A 115 6.41 -18.95 -21.43
C ALA A 115 6.45 -20.14 -22.41
N GLY A 116 7.65 -20.70 -22.66
CA GLY A 116 7.89 -21.69 -23.70
C GLY A 116 6.80 -22.78 -23.73
N HIS A 117 6.38 -23.14 -24.94
CA HIS A 117 5.31 -24.11 -25.17
C HIS A 117 5.53 -25.36 -24.31
N ALA A 118 4.57 -25.66 -23.43
CA ALA A 118 4.52 -26.96 -22.78
C ALA A 118 4.28 -28.02 -23.88
N ALA A 119 5.16 -29.00 -23.97
CA ALA A 119 4.99 -30.12 -24.90
C ALA A 119 3.65 -30.81 -24.63
N GLY A 120 2.75 -30.82 -25.61
CA GLY A 120 1.38 -31.31 -25.48
C GLY A 120 0.28 -30.24 -25.49
N ALA A 121 0.63 -28.95 -25.56
CA ALA A 121 -0.32 -27.88 -25.84
C ALA A 121 -0.69 -27.76 -27.34
N ASP A 122 -0.67 -28.89 -28.07
CA ASP A 122 -1.36 -28.94 -29.35
C ASP A 122 -2.84 -28.76 -29.05
N ALA A 123 -3.36 -27.59 -29.43
CA ALA A 123 -4.77 -27.28 -29.35
C ALA A 123 -5.52 -28.27 -30.25
N SER A 124 -5.90 -29.41 -29.67
CA SER A 124 -7.07 -30.17 -30.08
C SER A 124 -8.23 -29.19 -29.99
N ALA A 125 -8.49 -28.53 -31.12
CA ALA A 125 -9.48 -27.50 -31.27
C ALA A 125 -10.86 -28.07 -30.90
N ALA A 126 -11.26 -27.88 -29.65
CA ALA A 126 -12.66 -27.79 -29.28
C ALA A 126 -13.19 -26.44 -29.81
N ALA A 127 -13.14 -26.27 -31.13
CA ALA A 127 -13.99 -25.30 -31.83
C ALA A 127 -15.33 -25.99 -32.06
N ASP A 128 -16.00 -26.36 -30.97
CA ASP A 128 -17.39 -26.81 -31.01
C ASP A 128 -18.25 -25.61 -31.39
N SER A 129 -18.49 -25.42 -32.69
CA SER A 129 -19.52 -24.54 -33.27
C SER A 129 -19.57 -23.07 -32.80
N ALA A 130 -18.56 -22.59 -32.07
CA ALA A 130 -18.58 -21.24 -31.53
C ALA A 130 -18.45 -20.23 -32.68
N SER A 131 -19.41 -19.33 -32.78
CA SER A 131 -19.37 -18.28 -33.81
C SER A 131 -18.11 -17.41 -33.64
N GLU A 132 -17.58 -16.82 -34.72
CA GLU A 132 -16.41 -15.92 -34.64
C GLU A 132 -16.60 -14.80 -33.60
N ARG A 133 -17.86 -14.44 -33.34
CA ARG A 133 -18.29 -13.51 -32.29
C ARG A 133 -18.02 -14.05 -30.88
N GLU A 134 -18.37 -15.30 -30.60
CA GLU A 134 -18.13 -15.93 -29.30
C GLU A 134 -16.65 -16.05 -29.00
N VAL A 135 -15.85 -16.39 -30.02
CA VAL A 135 -14.38 -16.42 -29.90
C VAL A 135 -13.83 -15.02 -29.62
N ALA A 136 -14.28 -14.01 -30.34
CA ALA A 136 -13.85 -12.63 -30.08
C ALA A 136 -14.24 -12.13 -28.68
N GLN A 137 -15.44 -12.46 -28.22
CA GLN A 137 -15.89 -12.12 -26.87
C GLN A 137 -15.03 -12.82 -25.82
N TRP A 138 -14.73 -14.11 -25.99
CA TRP A 138 -13.85 -14.85 -25.08
C TRP A 138 -12.45 -14.23 -25.01
N VAL A 139 -11.85 -13.86 -26.15
CA VAL A 139 -10.53 -13.22 -26.16
C VAL A 139 -10.57 -11.86 -25.44
N LEU A 140 -11.60 -11.04 -25.68
CA LEU A 140 -11.73 -9.74 -25.03
C LEU A 140 -11.91 -9.88 -23.50
N ASP A 141 -12.69 -10.86 -23.06
CA ASP A 141 -12.86 -11.14 -21.63
C ASP A 141 -11.56 -11.69 -21.00
N ALA A 142 -10.77 -12.47 -21.74
CA ALA A 142 -9.45 -12.92 -21.31
C ALA A 142 -8.47 -11.73 -21.18
N VAL A 143 -8.44 -10.81 -22.14
CA VAL A 143 -7.63 -9.58 -22.09
C VAL A 143 -7.98 -8.76 -20.86
N GLN A 144 -9.27 -8.59 -20.57
CA GLN A 144 -9.72 -7.87 -19.39
C GLN A 144 -9.13 -8.45 -18.11
N ARG A 145 -9.19 -9.77 -17.95
CA ARG A 145 -8.67 -10.47 -16.77
C ARG A 145 -7.16 -10.34 -16.64
N TYR A 146 -6.43 -10.42 -17.74
CA TYR A 146 -4.97 -10.25 -17.74
C TYR A 146 -4.55 -8.83 -17.37
N GLU A 147 -5.21 -7.82 -17.93
CA GLU A 147 -4.93 -6.42 -17.60
C GLU A 147 -5.30 -6.09 -16.15
N GLU A 148 -6.39 -6.65 -15.61
CA GLU A 148 -6.71 -6.53 -14.18
C GLU A 148 -5.63 -7.17 -13.30
N CYS A 149 -5.10 -8.34 -13.70
CA CYS A 149 -3.99 -8.99 -12.99
C CYS A 149 -2.72 -8.14 -13.04
N ARG A 150 -2.37 -7.62 -14.23
CA ARG A 150 -1.20 -6.74 -14.44
C ARG A 150 -1.30 -5.47 -13.61
N ALA A 151 -2.46 -4.81 -13.60
CA ALA A 151 -2.70 -3.61 -12.80
C ALA A 151 -2.53 -3.89 -11.29
N ARG A 152 -3.00 -5.05 -10.80
CA ARG A 152 -2.82 -5.45 -9.40
C ARG A 152 -1.34 -5.65 -9.04
N ILE A 153 -0.58 -6.32 -9.90
CA ILE A 153 0.87 -6.54 -9.68
C ILE A 153 1.61 -5.20 -9.68
N GLU A 154 1.26 -4.30 -10.60
CA GLU A 154 1.85 -2.97 -10.68
C GLU A 154 1.52 -2.12 -9.45
N ALA A 155 0.29 -2.19 -8.94
CA ALA A 155 -0.10 -1.52 -7.69
C ALA A 155 0.71 -2.04 -6.49
N ILE A 156 0.97 -3.35 -6.42
CA ILE A 156 1.82 -3.94 -5.37
C ILE A 156 3.26 -3.42 -5.50
N ARG A 157 3.82 -3.36 -6.71
CA ARG A 157 5.16 -2.80 -6.95
C ARG A 157 5.27 -1.34 -6.54
N GLN A 158 4.28 -0.52 -6.88
CA GLN A 158 4.25 0.90 -6.51
C GLN A 158 4.16 1.09 -5.00
N TRP A 159 3.37 0.26 -4.32
CA TRP A 159 3.28 0.26 -2.86
C TRP A 159 4.60 -0.17 -2.22
N ASP A 160 5.22 -1.23 -2.72
CA ASP A 160 6.50 -1.75 -2.23
C ASP A 160 7.64 -0.72 -2.39
N ALA A 161 7.77 -0.12 -3.57
CA ALA A 161 8.75 0.93 -3.84
C ALA A 161 8.56 2.16 -2.92
N ALA A 162 7.31 2.51 -2.59
CA ALA A 162 7.00 3.62 -1.70
C ALA A 162 7.24 3.32 -0.21
N THR A 163 7.25 2.05 0.19
CA THR A 163 7.36 1.63 1.60
C THR A 163 8.74 1.11 1.98
N HIS A 164 9.42 0.38 1.10
CA HIS A 164 10.74 -0.20 1.33
C HIS A 164 11.86 0.53 0.57
N GLY A 165 11.52 1.42 -0.37
CA GLY A 165 12.47 2.09 -1.25
C GLY A 165 12.86 1.20 -2.43
N GLU A 166 13.18 1.80 -3.58
CA GLU A 166 13.70 1.07 -4.75
C GLU A 166 15.07 0.45 -4.41
N GLU A 167 15.09 -0.79 -3.93
CA GLU A 167 16.33 -1.58 -3.98
C GLU A 167 16.68 -1.80 -5.45
N ARG A 168 17.72 -1.08 -5.86
CA ARG A 168 18.29 -1.00 -7.21
C ARG A 168 18.84 -2.34 -7.69
#